data_AF-I3WIV0-F1
#
_entry.id   AF-I3WIV0-F1
#
_cell.length_a   1.000
_cell.length_b   1.000
_cell.length_c   1.000
_cell.angle_alpha   90.00
_cell.angle_beta   90.00
_cell.angle_gamma   90.00
#
_symmetry.space_group_name_H-M   'P 1'
#
loop_
_entity.id
_entity.type
_entity.pdbx_description
1 polymer ?
#
loop_
_entity_poly.entity_id
_entity_poly.type
_entity_poly.pdbx_seq_one_letter_code
_entity_poly.pdbx_strand_id
1 'polypeptide(L)'
;MERVFDPYLIPGTNVLRNLVGATDEDALAAAENDLCSARAAILREDLPPAEGTLEQLRRIHRFLFRDVYDWAGEVRTIDMGKGEGLPFQPLELFSIGVRYSEEVLRADDLFKGLGHEEFVKRLSVSYNNFNILHPFREGNGRTQRIFWEIIAREAGWHFDWGLIDKRTNDQASIAGMQRNDLRPLEDMFRRIVKPLSEPLTMSNDLAHLGEYAQPANTAYGMSFEQRRHVYEHYSYQRTVVSPGQGKPERGHRAR
;
A
#
# COMPACT_ATOMS: atom_id res chain seq x y z
N MET A 1 12.81 -25.24 11.06
CA MET A 1 12.73 -24.53 9.77
C MET A 1 13.72 -23.40 9.83
N GLU A 2 14.70 -23.38 8.92
CA GLU A 2 15.55 -22.20 8.75
C GLU A 2 14.66 -21.00 8.42
N ARG A 3 14.90 -19.88 9.10
CA ARG A 3 14.23 -18.62 8.80
C ARG A 3 14.67 -18.20 7.41
N VAL A 4 13.74 -18.14 6.45
CA VAL A 4 14.02 -17.56 5.12
C VAL A 4 14.56 -16.16 5.34
N PHE A 5 15.73 -15.87 4.76
CA PHE A 5 16.38 -14.57 4.90
C PHE A 5 15.53 -13.48 4.24
N ASP A 6 15.16 -12.46 5.03
CA ASP A 6 14.45 -11.28 4.55
C ASP A 6 15.37 -10.05 4.63
N PRO A 7 15.90 -9.55 3.49
CA PRO A 7 16.83 -8.41 3.47
C PRO A 7 16.17 -7.08 3.85
N TYR A 8 14.84 -7.05 3.97
CA TYR A 8 14.10 -5.86 4.35
C TYR A 8 14.02 -5.66 5.86
N LEU A 9 14.44 -6.65 6.67
CA LEU A 9 14.42 -6.55 8.13
C LEU A 9 15.70 -5.93 8.69
N ILE A 10 15.57 -5.23 9.81
CA ILE A 10 16.71 -4.86 10.65
C ILE A 10 17.35 -6.17 11.14
N PRO A 11 18.68 -6.37 10.98
CA PRO A 11 19.32 -7.62 11.35
C PRO A 11 19.02 -8.04 12.80
N GLY A 12 18.53 -9.26 12.97
CA GLY A 12 18.21 -9.82 14.29
C GLY A 12 16.82 -9.46 14.84
N THR A 13 16.00 -8.70 14.10
CA THR A 13 14.63 -8.33 14.51
C THR A 13 13.60 -8.72 13.45
N ASN A 14 12.32 -8.45 13.72
CA ASN A 14 11.21 -8.57 12.76
C ASN A 14 10.76 -7.20 12.21
N VAL A 15 11.49 -6.14 12.53
CA VAL A 15 11.14 -4.77 12.15
C VAL A 15 11.74 -4.46 10.79
N LEU A 16 10.94 -3.93 9.86
CA LEU A 16 11.45 -3.50 8.56
C LEU A 16 12.45 -2.36 8.73
N ARG A 17 13.55 -2.41 7.96
CA ARG A 17 14.50 -1.30 7.83
C ARG A 17 13.72 -0.08 7.34
N ASN A 18 13.89 1.03 8.05
CA ASN A 18 13.09 2.22 7.86
C ASN A 18 13.93 3.48 8.07
N LEU A 19 13.47 4.59 7.50
CA LEU A 19 14.10 5.91 7.52
C LEU A 19 13.66 6.77 8.72
N VAL A 20 12.74 6.28 9.54
CA VAL A 20 12.20 6.97 10.73
C VAL A 20 12.95 6.58 12.01
N GLY A 21 13.84 5.58 11.94
CA GLY A 21 14.64 5.13 13.08
C GLY A 21 13.87 4.26 14.09
N ALA A 22 12.69 3.75 13.72
CA ALA A 22 11.90 2.88 14.58
C ALA A 22 12.58 1.51 14.76
N THR A 23 12.62 1.02 15.99
CA THR A 23 13.28 -0.24 16.38
C THR A 23 12.31 -1.33 16.85
N ASP A 24 11.02 -1.02 16.94
CA ASP A 24 9.93 -1.93 17.27
C ASP A 24 8.76 -1.76 16.27
N GLU A 25 7.91 -2.78 16.19
CA GLU A 25 6.84 -2.87 15.19
C GLU A 25 5.75 -1.81 15.41
N ASP A 26 5.40 -1.51 16.66
CA ASP A 26 4.34 -0.55 16.99
C ASP A 26 4.75 0.89 16.61
N ALA A 27 5.99 1.28 16.95
CA ALA A 27 6.53 2.58 16.58
C ALA A 27 6.63 2.74 15.05
N LEU A 28 7.04 1.68 14.35
CA LEU A 28 7.11 1.69 12.89
C LEU A 28 5.71 1.80 12.28
N ALA A 29 4.74 1.03 12.76
CA ALA A 29 3.37 1.05 12.26
C ALA A 29 2.72 2.42 12.45
N ALA A 30 2.90 3.05 13.62
CA ALA A 30 2.38 4.38 13.89
C ALA A 30 2.97 5.44 12.95
N ALA A 31 4.31 5.48 12.83
CA ALA A 31 4.99 6.44 11.96
C ALA A 31 4.66 6.23 10.48
N GLU A 32 4.60 4.96 10.03
CA GLU A 32 4.22 4.63 8.66
C GLU A 32 2.78 5.07 8.35
N ASN A 33 1.84 4.79 9.25
CA ASN A 33 0.46 5.20 9.10
C ASN A 33 0.32 6.72 8.96
N ASP A 34 0.93 7.49 9.85
CA ASP A 34 0.82 8.96 9.84
C ASP A 34 1.43 9.55 8.56
N LEU A 35 2.64 9.12 8.19
CA LEU A 35 3.34 9.63 7.01
C LEU A 35 2.65 9.22 5.70
N CYS A 36 2.25 7.96 5.58
CA CYS A 36 1.53 7.47 4.40
C CYS A 36 0.17 8.16 4.25
N SER A 37 -0.53 8.40 5.36
CA SER A 37 -1.82 9.09 5.36
C SER A 37 -1.70 10.54 4.87
N ALA A 38 -0.70 11.26 5.37
CA ALA A 38 -0.43 12.61 4.93
C ALA A 38 -0.05 12.66 3.43
N ARG A 39 0.75 11.69 2.94
CA ARG A 39 1.07 11.58 1.51
C ARG A 39 -0.15 11.27 0.65
N ALA A 40 -0.99 10.32 1.07
CA ALA A 40 -2.20 9.99 0.34
C ALA A 40 -3.16 11.19 0.24
N ALA A 41 -3.28 11.99 1.30
CA ALA A 41 -4.08 13.22 1.27
C ALA A 41 -3.55 14.21 0.22
N ILE A 42 -2.23 14.44 0.16
CA ILE A 42 -1.61 15.30 -0.86
C ILE A 42 -1.84 14.75 -2.27
N LEU A 43 -1.64 13.44 -2.47
CA LEU A 43 -1.80 12.83 -3.80
C LEU A 43 -3.24 12.97 -4.33
N ARG A 44 -4.24 12.98 -3.45
CA ARG A 44 -5.65 13.14 -3.83
C ARG A 44 -6.04 14.57 -4.21
N GLU A 45 -5.25 15.57 -3.83
CA GLU A 45 -5.48 16.96 -4.25
C GLU A 45 -5.34 17.08 -5.78
N ASP A 46 -4.41 16.31 -6.38
CA ASP A 46 -4.20 16.24 -7.82
C ASP A 46 -3.78 14.82 -8.23
N LEU A 47 -4.78 13.98 -8.51
CA LEU A 47 -4.55 12.60 -8.93
C LEU A 47 -4.00 12.58 -10.38
N PRO A 48 -2.93 11.80 -10.65
CA PRO A 48 -2.42 11.66 -12.00
C PRO A 48 -3.41 10.88 -12.89
N PRO A 49 -3.28 11.00 -14.23
CA PRO A 49 -4.08 10.19 -15.15
C PRO A 49 -3.91 8.69 -14.95
N ALA A 50 -4.94 7.92 -15.31
CA ALA A 50 -4.94 6.46 -15.28
C ALA A 50 -4.04 5.88 -16.38
N GLU A 51 -3.08 5.04 -15.99
CA GLU A 51 -2.22 4.30 -16.91
C GLU A 51 -2.45 2.78 -16.84
N GLY A 52 -2.84 2.27 -15.67
CA GLY A 52 -3.13 0.85 -15.50
C GLY A 52 -1.88 -0.04 -15.50
N THR A 53 -0.72 0.50 -15.11
CA THR A 53 0.59 -0.19 -15.21
C THR A 53 1.24 -0.44 -13.84
N LEU A 54 2.16 -1.41 -13.79
CA LEU A 54 3.07 -1.60 -12.65
C LEU A 54 3.87 -0.31 -12.38
N GLU A 55 4.26 0.41 -13.43
CA GLU A 55 5.03 1.64 -13.28
C GLU A 55 4.20 2.76 -12.61
N GLN A 56 2.90 2.84 -12.88
CA GLN A 56 1.99 3.68 -12.10
C GLN A 56 1.92 3.25 -10.62
N LEU A 57 1.81 1.94 -10.35
CA LEU A 57 1.85 1.41 -8.97
C LEU A 57 3.17 1.77 -8.27
N ARG A 58 4.31 1.66 -8.95
CA ARG A 58 5.64 2.01 -8.40
C ARG A 58 5.70 3.49 -8.03
N ARG A 59 5.19 4.39 -8.88
CA ARG A 59 5.12 5.83 -8.58
C ARG A 59 4.23 6.13 -7.38
N ILE A 60 3.05 5.53 -7.32
CA ILE A 60 2.14 5.70 -6.17
C ILE A 60 2.82 5.20 -4.90
N HIS A 61 3.37 3.98 -4.91
CA HIS A 61 4.06 3.42 -3.75
C HIS A 61 5.24 4.29 -3.30
N ARG A 62 6.06 4.74 -4.25
CA ARG A 62 7.16 5.66 -3.95
C ARG A 62 6.64 6.92 -3.26
N PHE A 63 5.58 7.53 -3.78
CA PHE A 63 5.03 8.76 -3.20
C PHE A 63 4.51 8.55 -1.78
N LEU A 64 3.81 7.43 -1.53
CA LEU A 64 3.24 7.11 -0.23
C LEU A 64 4.30 6.79 0.83
N PHE A 65 5.34 6.02 0.46
CA PHE A 65 6.24 5.39 1.44
C PHE A 65 7.65 5.98 1.47
N ARG A 66 7.99 6.98 0.64
CA ARG A 66 9.35 7.57 0.55
C ARG A 66 9.91 8.13 1.85
N ASP A 67 9.05 8.48 2.81
CA ASP A 67 9.49 9.00 4.11
C ASP A 67 9.75 7.88 5.13
N VAL A 68 9.29 6.66 4.85
CA VAL A 68 9.36 5.49 5.73
C VAL A 68 10.41 4.50 5.25
N TYR A 69 10.47 4.21 3.95
CA TYR A 69 11.31 3.14 3.40
C TYR A 69 12.26 3.65 2.32
N ASP A 70 13.51 3.19 2.34
CA ASP A 70 14.50 3.44 1.31
C ASP A 70 14.18 2.71 -0.01
N TRP A 71 13.45 1.60 0.07
CA TRP A 71 12.97 0.81 -1.06
C TRP A 71 11.60 1.27 -1.61
N ALA A 72 11.09 2.45 -1.23
CA ALA A 72 9.78 2.92 -1.68
C ALA A 72 9.69 3.03 -3.22
N GLY A 73 8.79 2.21 -3.80
CA GLY A 73 8.55 2.13 -5.24
C GLY A 73 9.40 1.05 -5.94
N GLU A 74 10.19 0.30 -5.19
CA GLU A 74 10.94 -0.84 -5.70
C GLU A 74 10.16 -2.14 -5.56
N VAL A 75 10.18 -2.95 -6.63
CA VAL A 75 9.60 -4.29 -6.62
C VAL A 75 10.40 -5.16 -5.64
N ARG A 76 9.69 -6.00 -4.89
CA ARG A 76 10.30 -6.92 -3.92
C ARG A 76 11.33 -7.84 -4.57
N THR A 77 12.27 -8.30 -3.75
CA THR A 77 13.39 -9.17 -4.16
C THR A 77 13.37 -10.53 -3.48
N ILE A 78 12.29 -10.83 -2.73
CA ILE A 78 12.03 -12.13 -2.13
C ILE A 78 10.61 -12.60 -2.51
N ASP A 79 10.40 -13.90 -2.51
CA ASP A 79 9.07 -14.48 -2.60
C ASP A 79 8.29 -14.28 -1.31
N MET A 80 6.98 -14.12 -1.45
CA MET A 80 6.08 -13.79 -0.34
C MET A 80 4.76 -14.53 -0.51
N GLY A 81 4.04 -14.66 0.58
CA GLY A 81 2.69 -15.22 0.58
C GLY A 81 1.86 -14.64 1.72
N LYS A 82 0.57 -15.00 1.74
CA LYS A 82 -0.38 -14.56 2.76
C LYS A 82 -0.89 -15.74 3.58
N GLY A 83 -1.10 -15.50 4.88
CA GLY A 83 -1.68 -16.50 5.79
C GLY A 83 -0.83 -17.77 5.87
N GLU A 84 -1.47 -18.93 5.70
CA GLU A 84 -0.85 -20.27 5.75
C GLU A 84 0.00 -20.59 4.50
N GLY A 85 0.71 -19.59 3.95
CA GLY A 85 1.65 -19.80 2.85
C GLY A 85 1.04 -19.75 1.46
N LEU A 86 -0.08 -19.05 1.25
CA LEU A 86 -0.62 -18.84 -0.10
C LEU A 86 0.33 -17.94 -0.90
N PRO A 87 1.01 -18.46 -1.93
CA PRO A 87 2.09 -17.74 -2.58
C PRO A 87 1.56 -16.65 -3.52
N PHE A 88 2.07 -15.44 -3.40
CA PHE A 88 1.89 -14.43 -4.44
C PHE A 88 2.66 -14.82 -5.71
N GLN A 89 2.57 -14.01 -6.76
CA GLN A 89 3.26 -14.25 -8.02
C GLN A 89 4.75 -14.55 -7.81
N PRO A 90 5.28 -15.73 -8.15
CA PRO A 90 6.69 -16.03 -7.97
C PRO A 90 7.58 -15.03 -8.71
N LEU A 91 8.70 -14.61 -8.13
CA LEU A 91 9.60 -13.62 -8.75
C LEU A 91 10.09 -14.04 -10.13
N GLU A 92 10.37 -15.33 -10.32
CA GLU A 92 10.78 -15.90 -11.60
C GLU A 92 9.73 -15.67 -12.71
N LEU A 93 8.44 -15.64 -12.34
CA LEU A 93 7.32 -15.44 -13.27
C LEU A 93 6.74 -14.03 -13.19
N PHE A 94 7.36 -13.12 -12.45
CA PHE A 94 6.78 -11.82 -12.14
C PHE A 94 6.55 -10.96 -13.39
N SER A 95 7.53 -10.93 -14.31
CA SER A 95 7.41 -10.18 -15.57
C SER A 95 6.25 -10.69 -16.46
N ILE A 96 5.98 -11.99 -16.43
CA ILE A 96 4.85 -12.60 -17.16
C ILE A 96 3.53 -12.18 -16.52
N GLY A 97 3.44 -12.25 -15.20
CA GLY A 97 2.26 -11.82 -14.46
C GLY A 97 1.95 -10.34 -14.70
N VAL A 98 2.98 -9.48 -14.71
CA VAL A 98 2.83 -8.04 -14.96
C VAL A 98 2.26 -7.81 -16.34
N ARG A 99 2.88 -8.41 -17.37
CA ARG A 99 2.41 -8.29 -18.75
C ARG A 99 0.96 -8.73 -18.88
N TYR A 100 0.60 -9.90 -18.33
CA TYR A 100 -0.77 -10.40 -18.36
C TYR A 100 -1.76 -9.44 -17.68
N SER A 101 -1.43 -8.96 -16.49
CA SER A 101 -2.32 -8.08 -15.71
C SER A 101 -2.57 -6.75 -16.41
N GLU A 102 -1.53 -6.15 -17.00
CA GLU A 102 -1.64 -4.90 -17.77
C GLU A 102 -2.38 -5.10 -19.09
N GLU A 103 -2.15 -6.22 -19.80
CA GLU A 103 -2.84 -6.54 -21.05
C GLU A 103 -4.34 -6.73 -20.84
N VAL A 104 -4.74 -7.46 -19.79
CA VAL A 104 -6.15 -7.64 -19.44
C VAL A 104 -6.82 -6.29 -19.14
N LEU A 105 -6.21 -5.48 -18.28
CA LEU A 105 -6.76 -4.18 -17.89
C LEU A 105 -6.84 -3.21 -19.08
N ARG A 106 -5.85 -3.24 -19.98
CA ARG A 106 -5.83 -2.43 -21.20
C ARG A 106 -6.88 -2.90 -22.21
N ALA A 107 -7.11 -4.21 -22.34
CA ALA A 107 -8.12 -4.77 -23.23
C ALA A 107 -9.55 -4.37 -22.83
N ASP A 108 -9.76 -4.11 -21.55
CA ASP A 108 -11.02 -3.55 -21.02
C ASP A 108 -11.09 -2.00 -21.10
N ASP A 109 -10.16 -1.34 -21.81
CA ASP A 109 -10.05 0.12 -21.96
C ASP A 109 -10.09 0.89 -20.63
N LEU A 110 -9.40 0.34 -19.60
CA LEU A 110 -9.43 0.87 -18.23
C LEU A 110 -10.86 1.04 -17.69
N PHE A 111 -11.79 0.20 -18.16
CA PHE A 111 -13.21 0.17 -17.82
C PHE A 111 -14.03 1.38 -18.28
N LYS A 112 -13.51 2.20 -19.19
CA LYS A 112 -14.20 3.40 -19.69
C LYS A 112 -15.49 3.02 -20.42
N GLY A 113 -16.57 3.75 -20.13
CA GLY A 113 -17.87 3.57 -20.76
C GLY A 113 -18.65 2.33 -20.32
N LEU A 114 -18.15 1.54 -19.37
CA LEU A 114 -18.85 0.38 -18.85
C LEU A 114 -19.98 0.78 -17.89
N GLY A 115 -21.12 0.09 -17.99
CA GLY A 115 -22.18 0.16 -16.97
C GLY A 115 -21.75 -0.53 -15.67
N HIS A 116 -22.43 -0.21 -14.57
CA HIS A 116 -22.03 -0.61 -13.20
C HIS A 116 -21.72 -2.12 -13.06
N GLU A 117 -22.62 -3.00 -13.49
CA GLU A 117 -22.40 -4.45 -13.35
C GLU A 117 -21.23 -4.97 -14.18
N GLU A 118 -21.00 -4.43 -15.38
CA GLU A 118 -19.86 -4.84 -16.20
C GLU A 118 -18.55 -4.28 -15.63
N PHE A 119 -18.56 -3.03 -15.15
CA PHE A 119 -17.43 -2.44 -14.42
C PHE A 119 -17.05 -3.32 -13.21
N VAL A 120 -18.01 -3.72 -12.39
CA VAL A 120 -17.78 -4.58 -11.21
C VAL A 120 -17.14 -5.92 -11.58
N LYS A 121 -17.62 -6.57 -12.64
CA LYS A 121 -17.09 -7.85 -13.09
C LYS A 121 -15.65 -7.73 -13.60
N ARG A 122 -15.39 -6.75 -14.49
CA ARG A 122 -14.06 -6.52 -15.07
C ARG A 122 -13.05 -6.05 -14.03
N LEU A 123 -13.49 -5.18 -13.12
CA LEU A 123 -12.70 -4.77 -11.97
C LEU A 123 -12.32 -5.96 -11.09
N SER A 124 -13.26 -6.87 -10.79
CA SER A 124 -12.98 -8.04 -9.94
C SER A 124 -11.88 -8.93 -10.50
N VAL A 125 -11.87 -9.14 -11.83
CA VAL A 125 -10.81 -9.87 -12.53
C VAL A 125 -9.47 -9.16 -12.39
N SER A 126 -9.41 -7.88 -12.75
CA SER A 126 -8.16 -7.11 -12.74
C SER A 126 -7.64 -6.91 -11.32
N TYR A 127 -8.51 -6.61 -10.35
CA TYR A 127 -8.18 -6.50 -8.94
C TYR A 127 -7.55 -7.78 -8.40
N ASN A 128 -8.10 -8.94 -8.74
CA ASN A 128 -7.53 -10.23 -8.37
C ASN A 128 -6.12 -10.43 -8.99
N ASN A 129 -5.94 -10.12 -10.27
CA ASN A 129 -4.65 -10.23 -10.95
C ASN A 129 -3.57 -9.38 -10.26
N PHE A 130 -3.85 -8.10 -10.00
CA PHE A 130 -2.90 -7.20 -9.32
C PHE A 130 -2.69 -7.56 -7.84
N ASN A 131 -3.70 -8.11 -7.15
CA ASN A 131 -3.52 -8.64 -5.80
C ASN A 131 -2.57 -9.83 -5.75
N ILE A 132 -2.66 -10.73 -6.73
CA ILE A 132 -1.76 -11.88 -6.87
C ILE A 132 -0.34 -11.42 -7.22
N LEU A 133 -0.18 -10.39 -8.06
CA LEU A 133 1.15 -9.82 -8.37
C LEU A 133 1.93 -9.45 -7.10
N HIS A 134 1.28 -8.72 -6.18
CA HIS A 134 1.84 -8.30 -4.91
C HIS A 134 3.27 -7.72 -5.04
N PRO A 135 3.44 -6.63 -5.81
CA PRO A 135 4.73 -6.17 -6.29
C PRO A 135 5.71 -5.69 -5.21
N PHE A 136 5.23 -5.17 -4.08
CA PHE A 136 6.08 -4.51 -3.07
C PHE A 136 6.27 -5.39 -1.84
N ARG A 137 7.29 -5.12 -1.02
CA ARG A 137 7.53 -5.84 0.24
C ARG A 137 6.44 -5.58 1.28
N GLU A 138 5.98 -4.34 1.39
CA GLU A 138 4.88 -3.89 2.26
C GLU A 138 4.17 -2.72 1.56
N GLY A 139 2.94 -2.37 1.95
CA GLY A 139 2.22 -1.21 1.41
C GLY A 139 1.36 -1.49 0.16
N ASN A 140 1.23 -2.76 -0.25
CA ASN A 140 0.48 -3.17 -1.45
C ASN A 140 -0.98 -2.72 -1.41
N GLY A 141 -1.70 -2.97 -0.31
CA GLY A 141 -3.13 -2.63 -0.21
C GLY A 141 -3.40 -1.12 -0.29
N ARG A 142 -2.60 -0.31 0.42
CA ARG A 142 -2.70 1.16 0.40
C ARG A 142 -2.40 1.73 -0.99
N THR A 143 -1.35 1.22 -1.64
CA THR A 143 -0.99 1.60 -3.01
C THR A 143 -2.09 1.25 -4.00
N GLN A 144 -2.62 0.02 -3.93
CA GLN A 144 -3.67 -0.44 -4.84
C GLN A 144 -4.98 0.33 -4.68
N ARG A 145 -5.38 0.70 -3.47
CA ARG A 145 -6.60 1.50 -3.27
C ARG A 145 -6.55 2.83 -4.03
N ILE A 146 -5.41 3.52 -4.03
CA ILE A 146 -5.24 4.75 -4.81
C ILE A 146 -5.18 4.44 -6.31
N PHE A 147 -4.48 3.39 -6.72
CA PHE A 147 -4.42 2.96 -8.12
C PHE A 147 -5.81 2.69 -8.70
N TRP A 148 -6.64 1.95 -7.97
CA TRP A 148 -8.02 1.68 -8.38
C TRP A 148 -8.88 2.93 -8.32
N GLU A 149 -8.71 3.81 -7.32
CA GLU A 149 -9.40 5.10 -7.23
C GLU A 149 -9.15 5.96 -8.48
N ILE A 150 -7.90 6.03 -8.95
CA ILE A 150 -7.53 6.76 -10.19
C ILE A 150 -8.28 6.17 -11.40
N ILE A 151 -8.20 4.85 -11.59
CA ILE A 151 -8.83 4.16 -12.73
C ILE A 151 -10.36 4.33 -12.69
N ALA A 152 -10.98 4.09 -11.54
CA ALA A 152 -12.42 4.19 -11.37
C ALA A 152 -12.92 5.61 -11.65
N ARG A 153 -12.21 6.63 -11.15
CA ARG A 153 -12.59 8.03 -11.33
C ARG A 153 -12.63 8.43 -12.81
N GLU A 154 -11.64 7.99 -13.59
CA GLU A 154 -11.66 8.21 -15.05
C GLU A 154 -12.76 7.42 -15.77
N ALA A 155 -13.16 6.28 -15.22
CA ALA A 155 -14.27 5.47 -15.74
C ALA A 155 -15.67 5.97 -15.29
N GLY A 156 -15.74 7.04 -14.48
CA GLY A 156 -17.01 7.62 -14.01
C GLY A 156 -17.52 7.04 -12.68
N TRP A 157 -16.66 6.33 -11.95
CA TRP A 157 -16.99 5.65 -10.69
C TRP A 157 -16.07 6.09 -9.54
N HIS A 158 -16.49 5.81 -8.31
CA HIS A 158 -15.63 5.88 -7.12
C HIS A 158 -16.00 4.78 -6.13
N PHE A 159 -15.19 4.64 -5.07
CA PHE A 159 -15.35 3.58 -4.07
C PHE A 159 -15.71 4.16 -2.70
N ASP A 160 -16.73 3.60 -2.08
CA ASP A 160 -17.04 3.82 -0.67
C ASP A 160 -16.39 2.74 0.19
N TRP A 161 -15.06 2.83 0.36
CA TRP A 161 -14.29 1.83 1.09
C TRP A 161 -14.70 1.67 2.55
N GLY A 162 -15.38 2.66 3.15
CA GLY A 162 -15.89 2.59 4.52
C GLY A 162 -17.01 1.56 4.73
N LEU A 163 -17.63 1.07 3.66
CA LEU A 163 -18.71 0.09 3.72
C LEU A 163 -18.23 -1.37 3.85
N ILE A 164 -16.93 -1.62 3.74
CA ILE A 164 -16.34 -2.97 3.76
C ILE A 164 -15.21 -3.02 4.78
N ASP A 165 -15.26 -4.00 5.67
CA ASP A 165 -14.19 -4.26 6.61
C ASP A 165 -13.04 -5.07 5.98
N LYS A 166 -11.89 -5.07 6.67
CA LYS A 166 -10.70 -5.80 6.21
C LYS A 166 -10.96 -7.30 6.05
N ARG A 167 -11.74 -7.89 6.96
CA ARG A 167 -12.03 -9.33 6.97
C ARG A 167 -12.77 -9.74 5.69
N THR A 168 -13.74 -8.95 5.27
CA THR A 168 -14.52 -9.16 4.05
C THR A 168 -13.61 -9.10 2.82
N ASN A 169 -12.78 -8.06 2.70
CA ASN A 169 -11.84 -7.94 1.58
C ASN A 169 -10.82 -9.08 1.56
N ASP A 170 -10.29 -9.48 2.71
CA ASP A 170 -9.34 -10.59 2.83
C ASP A 170 -9.98 -11.92 2.40
N GLN A 171 -11.19 -12.22 2.87
CA GLN A 171 -11.91 -13.44 2.50
C GLN A 171 -12.23 -13.47 1.00
N ALA A 172 -12.65 -12.34 0.42
CA ALA A 172 -12.91 -12.24 -1.00
C ALA A 172 -11.64 -12.44 -1.84
N SER A 173 -10.53 -11.82 -1.43
CA SER A 173 -9.24 -11.96 -2.10
C SER A 173 -8.68 -13.39 -2.00
N ILE A 174 -8.84 -14.06 -0.85
CA ILE A 174 -8.43 -15.46 -0.67
C ILE A 174 -9.26 -16.39 -1.56
N ALA A 175 -10.57 -16.16 -1.68
CA ALA A 175 -11.44 -16.95 -2.56
C ALA A 175 -11.03 -16.84 -4.04
N GLY A 176 -10.75 -15.62 -4.51
CA GLY A 176 -10.24 -15.36 -5.86
C GLY A 176 -8.89 -16.02 -6.10
N MET A 177 -7.97 -15.90 -5.16
CA MET A 177 -6.62 -16.46 -5.30
C MET A 177 -6.60 -17.99 -5.28
N GLN A 178 -7.31 -18.64 -4.35
CA GLN A 178 -7.24 -20.10 -4.17
C GLN A 178 -8.11 -20.88 -5.16
N ARG A 179 -9.28 -20.34 -5.49
CA ARG A 179 -10.33 -21.08 -6.19
C ARG A 179 -10.75 -20.42 -7.50
N ASN A 180 -10.14 -19.28 -7.84
CA ASN A 180 -10.59 -18.42 -8.92
C ASN A 180 -12.09 -18.05 -8.80
N ASP A 181 -12.60 -17.99 -7.56
CA ASP A 181 -13.98 -17.64 -7.27
C ASP A 181 -14.06 -16.14 -7.02
N LEU A 182 -14.44 -15.39 -8.06
CA LEU A 182 -14.50 -13.93 -8.04
C LEU A 182 -15.83 -13.38 -7.50
N ARG A 183 -16.85 -14.22 -7.30
CA ARG A 183 -18.17 -13.78 -6.83
C ARG A 183 -18.11 -12.97 -5.53
N PRO A 184 -17.27 -13.33 -4.52
CA PRO A 184 -17.13 -12.51 -3.32
C PRO A 184 -16.52 -11.12 -3.59
N LEU A 185 -15.60 -11.00 -4.56
CA LEU A 185 -15.07 -9.71 -4.99
C LEU A 185 -16.14 -8.90 -5.72
N GLU A 186 -16.90 -9.53 -6.61
CA GLU A 186 -18.01 -8.89 -7.32
C GLU A 186 -19.07 -8.38 -6.34
N ASP A 187 -19.46 -9.16 -5.34
CA ASP A 187 -20.43 -8.77 -4.32
C ASP A 187 -19.92 -7.60 -3.47
N MET A 188 -18.63 -7.64 -3.10
CA MET A 188 -17.97 -6.54 -2.40
C MET A 188 -17.99 -5.26 -3.25
N PHE A 189 -17.54 -5.34 -4.51
CA PHE A 189 -17.47 -4.18 -5.40
C PHE A 189 -18.84 -3.63 -5.78
N ARG A 190 -19.85 -4.48 -5.96
CA ARG A 190 -21.23 -4.05 -6.20
C ARG A 190 -21.76 -3.16 -5.08
N ARG A 191 -21.34 -3.41 -3.82
CA ARG A 191 -21.73 -2.60 -2.66
C ARG A 191 -21.02 -1.25 -2.60
N ILE A 192 -19.74 -1.18 -3.00
CA ILE A 192 -18.91 0.01 -2.77
C ILE A 192 -18.66 0.87 -4.01
N VAL A 193 -18.83 0.33 -5.21
CA VAL A 193 -18.70 1.10 -6.45
C VAL A 193 -19.95 1.94 -6.62
N LYS A 194 -19.76 3.26 -6.64
CA LYS A 194 -20.82 4.26 -6.78
C LYS A 194 -20.53 5.16 -8.00
N PRO A 195 -21.56 5.72 -8.67
CA PRO A 195 -21.32 6.73 -9.70
C PRO A 195 -20.80 8.01 -9.04
N LEU A 196 -19.95 8.79 -9.72
CA LEU A 196 -19.39 10.03 -9.17
C LEU A 196 -20.44 11.07 -8.72
N SER A 197 -21.68 10.96 -9.20
CA SER A 197 -22.81 11.80 -8.79
C SER A 197 -23.38 11.46 -7.41
N GLU A 198 -23.11 10.26 -6.89
CA GLU A 198 -23.55 9.83 -5.56
C GLU A 198 -22.50 10.22 -4.52
N PRO A 199 -22.85 10.89 -3.42
CA PRO A 199 -21.88 11.20 -2.38
C PRO A 199 -21.47 9.93 -1.62
N LEU A 200 -20.21 9.85 -1.22
CA LEU A 200 -19.72 8.76 -0.36
C LEU A 200 -20.33 8.90 1.04
N THR A 201 -20.79 7.78 1.61
CA THR A 201 -21.43 7.75 2.93
C THR A 201 -20.43 7.89 4.06
N MET A 202 -19.20 7.43 3.83
CA MET A 202 -18.03 7.73 4.65
C MET A 202 -17.12 8.66 3.85
N SER A 203 -16.60 9.70 4.51
CA SER A 203 -15.44 10.43 3.98
C SER A 203 -14.36 9.41 3.61
N ASN A 204 -13.54 9.70 2.60
CA ASN A 204 -12.41 8.88 2.16
C ASN A 204 -11.28 8.88 3.23
N ASP A 205 -11.68 8.89 4.50
CA ASP A 205 -10.89 8.94 5.72
C ASP A 205 -10.07 7.67 5.78
N LEU A 206 -8.78 7.88 5.59
CA LEU A 206 -7.73 6.88 5.70
C LEU A 206 -7.58 6.36 7.16
N ALA A 207 -8.54 6.58 8.07
CA ALA A 207 -8.66 5.83 9.32
C ALA A 207 -8.73 4.30 9.04
N HIS A 208 -9.21 3.92 7.86
CA HIS A 208 -9.23 2.54 7.38
C HIS A 208 -7.94 2.11 6.66
N LEU A 209 -7.02 3.04 6.38
CA LEU A 209 -5.78 2.81 5.62
C LEU A 209 -4.56 2.54 6.51
N GLY A 210 -4.68 2.72 7.83
CA GLY A 210 -3.65 2.31 8.80
C GLY A 210 -3.59 0.82 9.10
N GLU A 211 -4.50 0.04 8.54
CA GLU A 211 -4.84 -1.34 8.93
C GLU A 211 -5.13 -1.50 10.44
N TYR A 212 -6.36 -1.92 10.76
CA TYR A 212 -6.81 -2.31 12.11
C TYR A 212 -7.06 -1.18 13.12
N ALA A 213 -7.93 -1.47 14.10
CA ALA A 213 -8.26 -0.56 15.18
C ALA A 213 -7.00 -0.14 15.95
N GLN A 214 -6.56 1.08 15.70
CA GLN A 214 -5.49 1.79 16.42
C GLN A 214 -5.96 3.24 16.61
N PRO A 215 -5.45 3.96 17.63
CA PRO A 215 -6.05 5.19 18.14
C PRO A 215 -6.29 6.24 17.06
N ALA A 216 -7.31 7.08 17.27
CA ALA A 216 -7.78 8.07 16.31
C ALA A 216 -6.61 8.80 15.63
N ASN A 217 -6.48 8.60 14.32
CA ASN A 217 -5.47 9.25 13.51
C ASN A 217 -5.65 10.78 13.63
N THR A 218 -4.67 11.43 14.26
CA THR A 218 -4.74 12.86 14.55
C THR A 218 -4.51 13.72 13.31
N ALA A 219 -3.97 13.16 12.22
CA ALA A 219 -3.62 13.88 11.00
C ALA A 219 -4.82 14.24 10.10
N TYR A 220 -5.99 13.60 10.25
CA TYR A 220 -7.17 13.92 9.43
C TYR A 220 -7.81 15.26 9.77
N GLY A 221 -7.78 15.66 11.04
CA GLY A 221 -8.22 16.98 11.47
C GLY A 221 -7.21 18.10 11.20
N MET A 222 -6.04 17.76 10.64
CA MET A 222 -4.94 18.70 10.49
C MET A 222 -5.05 19.53 9.22
N SER A 223 -4.98 20.84 9.40
CA SER A 223 -4.69 21.82 8.34
C SER A 223 -3.36 21.53 7.65
N PHE A 224 -3.15 22.13 6.48
CA PHE A 224 -1.90 22.03 5.72
C PHE A 224 -0.64 22.27 6.58
N GLU A 225 -0.65 23.31 7.41
CA GLU A 225 0.46 23.64 8.33
C GLU A 225 0.68 22.57 9.41
N GLN A 226 -0.38 21.95 9.92
CA GLN A 226 -0.28 20.87 10.89
C GLN A 226 0.25 19.58 10.25
N ARG A 227 -0.12 19.27 8.99
CA ARG A 227 0.48 18.16 8.22
C ARG A 227 1.97 18.42 7.96
N ARG A 228 2.33 19.65 7.64
CA ARG A 228 3.72 20.10 7.53
C ARG A 228 4.48 19.90 8.85
N HIS A 229 3.86 20.20 9.99
CA HIS A 229 4.44 19.98 11.30
C HIS A 229 4.64 18.48 11.63
N VAL A 230 3.76 17.57 11.17
CA VAL A 230 3.99 16.11 11.29
C VAL A 230 5.23 15.70 10.50
N TYR A 231 5.41 16.21 9.28
CA TYR A 231 6.65 15.99 8.53
C TYR A 231 7.87 16.56 9.26
N GLU A 232 7.75 17.77 9.81
CA GLU A 232 8.82 18.40 10.58
C GLU A 232 9.19 17.55 11.80
N HIS A 233 8.22 17.06 12.57
CA HIS A 233 8.43 16.19 13.73
C HIS A 233 9.31 14.97 13.42
N TYR A 234 8.96 14.21 12.39
CA TYR A 234 9.73 13.02 11.99
C TYR A 234 11.04 13.39 11.26
N SER A 235 11.09 14.53 10.56
CA SER A 235 12.33 15.02 9.95
C SER A 235 13.36 15.50 10.99
N TYR A 236 12.92 16.06 12.12
CA TYR A 236 13.79 16.47 13.21
C TYR A 236 14.38 15.26 13.95
N GLN A 237 13.62 14.17 14.09
CA GLN A 237 14.15 12.90 14.61
C GLN A 237 15.27 12.33 13.73
N ARG A 238 15.22 12.53 12.39
CA ARG A 238 16.34 12.18 11.49
C ARG A 238 17.61 12.98 11.78
N THR A 239 17.50 14.25 12.18
CA THR A 239 18.69 15.09 12.48
C THR A 239 19.33 14.81 13.85
N VAL A 240 18.58 14.30 14.82
CA VAL A 240 19.11 14.03 16.17
C VAL A 240 19.90 12.69 16.22
N VAL A 241 19.66 11.78 15.27
CA VAL A 241 20.37 10.51 15.16
C VAL A 241 21.28 10.51 13.93
N SER A 242 22.47 11.11 14.06
CA SER A 242 23.63 10.87 13.20
C SER A 242 24.80 10.31 14.02
N PRO A 243 25.68 9.49 13.41
CA PRO A 243 26.45 8.46 14.11
C PRO A 243 27.57 9.00 14.99
N GLY A 244 27.82 8.29 16.08
CA GLY A 244 28.79 8.60 17.12
C GLY A 244 30.15 9.06 16.60
N GLN A 245 30.58 10.21 17.09
CA GLN A 245 31.97 10.60 17.14
C GLN A 245 32.78 9.52 17.87
N GLY A 246 33.94 9.20 17.31
CA GLY A 246 34.77 8.06 17.66
C GLY A 246 35.07 7.92 19.16
N LYS A 247 35.10 6.66 19.62
CA LYS A 247 35.72 6.29 20.89
C LYS A 247 37.23 6.62 20.80
N PRO A 248 37.83 7.35 21.75
CA PRO A 248 39.27 7.30 21.93
C PRO A 248 39.63 5.95 22.55
N GLU A 249 40.52 5.22 21.87
CA GLU A 249 41.13 3.99 22.36
C GLU A 249 41.85 4.25 23.70
N ARG A 250 41.59 3.36 24.67
CA ARG A 250 42.36 3.29 25.91
C ARG A 250 43.74 2.73 25.59
N GLY A 251 44.74 3.60 25.54
CA GLY A 251 46.15 3.20 25.56
C GLY A 251 46.51 2.56 26.90
N HIS A 252 46.72 1.25 26.90
CA HIS A 252 47.50 0.55 27.92
C HIS A 252 48.94 1.07 27.89
N ARG A 253 49.40 1.65 29.02
CA ARG A 253 50.84 1.70 29.34
C ARG A 253 51.11 0.66 30.42
N ALA A 254 51.93 -0.32 30.06
CA ALA A 254 52.67 -1.14 31.00
C ALA A 254 54.07 -0.53 31.17
N ARG A 255 54.54 -0.58 32.42
CA ARG A 255 55.82 -0.10 32.98
C ARG A 255 55.88 1.37 33.37
#